data_AF-A0A1M7U6J5-F1
#
_entry.id   AF-A0A1M7U6J5-F1
#
_cell.length_a   1.000
_cell.length_b   1.000
_cell.length_c   1.000
_cell.angle_alpha   90.00
_cell.angle_beta   90.00
_cell.angle_gamma   90.00
#
_symmetry.space_group_name_H-M   'P 1'
#
loop_
_entity.id
_entity.type
_entity.pdbx_description
1 polymer ?
#
loop_
_entity_poly.entity_id
_entity_poly.type
_entity_poly.pdbx_seq_one_letter_code
_entity_poly.pdbx_strand_id
1 'polypeptide(L)'
;MREFIRPVAVTFSIACLAASIAALPTDSALAQGKQQMAPAQGKQQMAPPAAAGQAPAVKQIALTDKQVEGVISADKDMYPLMSKMPKSGKPDPKLTAQLESTAKKFGFASLDDYNTVVDNIGMVMAGVDSTSKKYVGNAAVAKAQIAEVQADKKMSAKDKKQALDDLNQAAKAPDPTIDNKGNIDLVVKNYDKLAPIIGGDQN
;
A
#
# COMPACT_ATOMS: atom_id res chain seq x y z
N MET A 1 -48.82 17.99 -0.05
CA MET A 1 -49.85 17.01 -0.49
C MET A 1 -49.24 16.13 -1.57
N ARG A 2 -49.58 14.83 -1.59
CA ARG A 2 -49.47 13.86 -2.71
C ARG A 2 -48.18 13.88 -3.56
N GLU A 3 -47.26 12.93 -3.35
CA GLU A 3 -47.32 11.54 -3.87
C GLU A 3 -47.10 11.44 -5.39
N PHE A 4 -46.05 10.72 -5.81
CA PHE A 4 -46.17 9.64 -6.79
C PHE A 4 -44.97 8.68 -6.75
N ILE A 5 -45.24 7.39 -6.95
CA ILE A 5 -44.31 6.25 -6.77
C ILE A 5 -44.06 5.57 -8.11
N ARG A 6 -42.83 5.06 -8.37
CA ARG A 6 -42.58 3.74 -8.98
C ARG A 6 -41.10 3.33 -9.06
N PRO A 7 -40.74 2.09 -8.69
CA PRO A 7 -39.46 1.46 -9.04
C PRO A 7 -39.55 0.73 -10.39
N VAL A 8 -38.39 0.38 -10.97
CA VAL A 8 -38.29 -0.56 -12.11
C VAL A 8 -37.40 -1.73 -11.69
N ALA A 9 -37.93 -2.95 -11.82
CA ALA A 9 -37.16 -4.18 -11.68
C ALA A 9 -36.70 -4.66 -13.06
N VAL A 10 -35.51 -5.26 -13.14
CA VAL A 10 -35.01 -5.90 -14.37
C VAL A 10 -34.72 -7.36 -14.05
N THR A 11 -35.52 -8.25 -14.64
CA THR A 11 -35.26 -9.70 -14.63
C THR A 11 -34.41 -10.09 -15.83
N PHE A 12 -33.44 -10.98 -15.62
CA PHE A 12 -32.76 -11.69 -16.69
C PHE A 12 -32.79 -13.19 -16.43
N SER A 13 -33.44 -13.93 -17.34
CA SER A 13 -33.46 -15.38 -17.35
C SER A 13 -32.43 -15.89 -18.36
N ILE A 14 -31.56 -16.81 -17.96
CA ILE A 14 -30.75 -17.61 -18.88
C ILE A 14 -30.92 -19.07 -18.49
N ALA A 15 -31.37 -19.89 -19.43
CA ALA A 15 -31.54 -21.33 -19.23
C ALA A 15 -30.19 -22.06 -19.37
N CYS A 16 -29.91 -23.00 -18.48
CA CYS A 16 -28.80 -23.93 -18.64
C CYS A 16 -29.30 -25.23 -19.28
N LEU A 17 -28.70 -25.59 -20.41
CA LEU A 17 -28.94 -26.87 -21.09
C LEU A 17 -28.18 -28.00 -20.36
N ALA A 18 -28.76 -29.20 -20.30
CA ALA A 18 -28.12 -30.36 -19.68
C ALA A 18 -27.29 -31.18 -20.69
N ALA A 19 -26.14 -31.68 -20.25
CA ALA A 19 -25.34 -32.71 -20.91
C ALA A 19 -24.61 -33.55 -19.83
N SER A 20 -24.32 -34.83 -20.11
CA SER A 20 -24.18 -35.85 -19.07
C SER A 20 -22.84 -36.61 -19.04
N ILE A 21 -22.33 -36.82 -17.82
CA ILE A 21 -21.74 -38.06 -17.24
C ILE A 21 -20.83 -38.94 -18.13
N ALA A 22 -19.53 -39.01 -17.78
CA ALA A 22 -18.65 -40.21 -17.72
C ALA A 22 -17.16 -39.78 -17.62
N ALA A 23 -16.23 -40.45 -16.93
CA ALA A 23 -16.29 -41.50 -15.91
C ALA A 23 -14.99 -41.49 -15.04
N LEU A 24 -14.99 -42.25 -13.94
CA LEU A 24 -13.84 -42.52 -13.03
C LEU A 24 -12.88 -43.60 -13.62
N PRO A 25 -11.72 -43.96 -13.01
CA PRO A 25 -11.17 -43.65 -11.68
C PRO A 25 -9.73 -43.05 -11.73
N THR A 26 -8.90 -42.93 -10.67
CA THR A 26 -8.92 -43.26 -9.21
C THR A 26 -8.14 -42.13 -8.46
N ASP A 27 -7.76 -42.12 -7.17
CA ASP A 27 -7.69 -43.13 -6.09
C ASP A 27 -7.89 -42.49 -4.68
N SER A 28 -7.50 -43.22 -3.64
CA SER A 28 -7.54 -42.96 -2.20
C SER A 28 -6.72 -41.76 -1.71
N ALA A 29 -7.33 -40.85 -0.91
CA ALA A 29 -7.12 -40.81 0.55
C ALA A 29 -7.60 -39.50 1.24
N LEU A 30 -7.91 -39.63 2.54
CA LEU A 30 -8.11 -38.60 3.58
C LEU A 30 -9.33 -37.64 3.48
N ALA A 31 -10.14 -37.71 4.53
CA ALA A 31 -11.40 -36.99 4.72
C ALA A 31 -11.25 -35.47 4.83
N GLN A 32 -12.17 -34.74 4.17
CA GLN A 32 -12.36 -33.30 4.36
C GLN A 32 -13.65 -33.04 5.13
N GLY A 33 -13.52 -32.53 6.37
CA GLY A 33 -14.67 -32.17 7.21
C GLY A 33 -15.45 -30.97 6.66
N LYS A 34 -16.73 -30.85 7.05
CA LYS A 34 -17.57 -29.69 6.71
C LYS A 34 -16.89 -28.38 7.16
N GLN A 35 -16.66 -27.46 6.22
CA GLN A 35 -16.79 -26.03 6.52
C GLN A 35 -17.80 -25.38 5.58
N GLN A 36 -18.73 -24.68 6.21
CA GLN A 36 -19.89 -24.05 5.60
C GLN A 36 -19.48 -22.69 5.03
N MET A 37 -19.75 -22.46 3.75
CA MET A 37 -19.51 -21.14 3.14
C MET A 37 -20.48 -20.12 3.73
N ALA A 38 -19.93 -19.16 4.48
CA ALA A 38 -20.60 -17.91 4.82
C ALA A 38 -20.13 -16.80 3.86
N PRO A 39 -20.98 -15.81 3.50
CA PRO A 39 -20.62 -14.79 2.53
C PRO A 39 -19.47 -13.91 3.05
N ALA A 40 -18.43 -13.77 2.23
CA ALA A 40 -17.28 -12.92 2.55
C ALA A 40 -17.67 -11.44 2.45
N GLN A 41 -18.09 -10.85 3.57
CA GLN A 41 -18.19 -9.39 3.70
C GLN A 41 -16.79 -8.80 3.52
N GLY A 42 -16.63 -7.94 2.51
CA GLY A 42 -15.36 -7.31 2.18
C GLY A 42 -14.87 -6.37 3.27
N LYS A 43 -14.08 -6.90 4.21
CA LYS A 43 -13.19 -6.07 5.03
C LYS A 43 -12.05 -5.62 4.13
N GLN A 44 -11.88 -4.32 3.93
CA GLN A 44 -10.59 -3.77 3.49
C GLN A 44 -9.57 -4.19 4.54
N GLN A 45 -8.77 -5.19 4.20
CA GLN A 45 -7.71 -5.66 5.08
C GLN A 45 -6.58 -4.63 4.99
N MET A 46 -6.54 -3.73 5.97
CA MET A 46 -5.32 -2.98 6.31
C MET A 46 -4.17 -3.98 6.28
N ALA A 47 -3.08 -3.63 5.57
CA ALA A 47 -1.88 -4.45 5.59
C ALA A 47 -1.49 -4.69 7.06
N PRO A 48 -1.14 -5.93 7.46
CA PRO A 48 -0.70 -6.15 8.83
C PRO A 48 0.48 -5.22 9.11
N PRO A 49 0.54 -4.58 10.30
CA PRO A 49 1.66 -3.71 10.64
C PRO A 49 2.95 -4.51 10.45
N ALA A 50 3.92 -3.93 9.74
CA ALA A 50 5.19 -4.59 9.47
C ALA A 50 5.82 -4.96 10.82
N ALA A 51 5.95 -6.27 11.08
CA ALA A 51 6.47 -6.75 12.35
C ALA A 51 7.85 -6.12 12.60
N ALA A 52 8.05 -5.57 13.80
CA ALA A 52 9.14 -4.66 14.12
C ALA A 52 10.53 -5.32 14.27
N GLY A 53 10.94 -6.09 13.27
CA GLY A 53 12.34 -6.11 12.85
C GLY A 53 12.71 -4.74 12.30
N GLN A 54 13.97 -4.35 12.45
CA GLN A 54 14.47 -3.13 11.82
C GLN A 54 14.33 -3.27 10.30
N ALA A 55 13.67 -2.31 9.65
CA ALA A 55 13.66 -2.23 8.19
C ALA A 55 15.12 -2.16 7.70
N PRO A 56 15.49 -2.83 6.59
CA PRO A 56 16.85 -2.77 6.06
C PRO A 56 17.32 -1.32 5.92
N ALA A 57 18.57 -1.05 6.35
CA ALA A 57 19.11 0.30 6.31
C ALA A 57 19.14 0.80 4.85
N VAL A 58 18.29 1.80 4.55
CA VAL A 58 18.17 2.38 3.22
C VAL A 58 19.52 2.91 2.76
N LYS A 59 19.93 2.52 1.56
CA LYS A 59 21.10 3.08 0.88
C LYS A 59 20.81 4.54 0.54
N GLN A 60 21.28 5.46 1.37
CA GLN A 60 21.03 6.89 1.15
C GLN A 60 21.79 7.42 -0.07
N ILE A 61 21.11 8.28 -0.84
CA ILE A 61 21.65 9.03 -1.97
C ILE A 61 21.20 10.49 -1.91
N ALA A 62 21.97 11.40 -2.49
CA ALA A 62 21.49 12.74 -2.78
C ALA A 62 20.45 12.66 -3.91
N LEU A 63 19.21 13.08 -3.63
CA LEU A 63 18.14 13.14 -4.62
C LEU A 63 18.33 14.35 -5.54
N THR A 64 17.85 14.22 -6.77
CA THR A 64 17.72 15.32 -7.73
C THR A 64 16.25 15.59 -8.04
N ASP A 65 15.90 16.83 -8.42
CA ASP A 65 14.53 17.15 -8.89
C ASP A 65 14.05 16.16 -9.97
N LYS A 66 14.92 15.80 -10.92
CA LYS A 66 14.60 14.85 -12.00
C LYS A 66 14.23 13.45 -11.50
N GLN A 67 14.87 12.94 -10.45
CA GLN A 67 14.52 11.64 -9.86
C GLN A 67 13.15 11.72 -9.16
N VAL A 68 12.87 12.81 -8.45
CA VAL A 68 11.56 13.03 -7.79
C VAL A 68 10.45 13.20 -8.84
N GLU A 69 10.68 14.00 -9.87
CA GLU A 69 9.77 14.16 -11.03
C GLU A 69 9.57 12.85 -11.80
N GLY A 70 10.62 12.03 -11.92
CA GLY A 70 10.56 10.69 -12.51
C GLY A 70 9.64 9.75 -11.73
N VAL A 71 9.71 9.72 -10.40
CA VAL A 71 8.80 8.90 -9.57
C VAL A 71 7.36 9.36 -9.72
N ILE A 72 7.12 10.68 -9.66
CA ILE A 72 5.78 11.29 -9.81
C ILE A 72 5.20 10.98 -11.20
N SER A 73 6.04 10.95 -12.24
CA SER A 73 5.62 10.64 -13.60
C SER A 73 5.37 9.15 -13.83
N ALA A 74 6.11 8.28 -13.14
CA ALA A 74 6.06 6.83 -13.29
C ALA A 74 4.82 6.17 -12.65
N ASP A 75 4.26 6.78 -11.60
CA ASP A 75 3.12 6.27 -10.80
C ASP A 75 2.06 5.51 -11.62
N LYS A 76 1.42 6.17 -12.59
CA LYS A 76 0.31 5.61 -13.37
C LYS A 76 0.65 4.39 -14.21
N ASP A 77 1.92 4.24 -14.60
CA ASP A 77 2.42 3.10 -15.37
C ASP A 77 2.99 2.01 -14.46
N MET A 78 3.56 2.40 -13.31
CA MET A 78 4.21 1.51 -12.36
C MET A 78 3.22 0.85 -11.41
N TYR A 79 2.23 1.59 -10.89
CA TYR A 79 1.22 1.09 -9.97
C TYR A 79 0.47 -0.14 -10.53
N PRO A 80 -0.06 -0.14 -11.78
CA PRO A 80 -0.73 -1.32 -12.34
C PRO A 80 0.20 -2.53 -12.58
N LEU A 81 1.52 -2.37 -12.47
CA LEU A 81 2.48 -3.48 -12.45
C LEU A 81 2.74 -3.93 -11.00
N MET A 82 2.93 -3.00 -10.07
CA MET A 82 3.06 -3.28 -8.63
C MET A 82 1.84 -4.02 -8.07
N SER A 83 0.61 -3.69 -8.50
CA SER A 83 -0.62 -4.42 -8.09
C SER A 83 -0.64 -5.90 -8.53
N LYS A 84 0.27 -6.32 -9.43
CA LYS A 84 0.42 -7.71 -9.89
C LYS A 84 1.56 -8.46 -9.17
N MET A 85 2.30 -7.80 -8.27
CA MET A 85 3.33 -8.45 -7.48
C MET A 85 2.72 -9.56 -6.61
N PRO A 86 3.34 -10.75 -6.52
CA PRO A 86 2.82 -11.82 -5.70
C PRO A 86 2.99 -11.45 -4.21
N LYS A 87 2.03 -11.86 -3.37
CA LYS A 87 2.07 -11.62 -1.91
C LYS A 87 3.22 -12.36 -1.21
N SER A 88 3.82 -13.35 -1.87
CA SER A 88 4.97 -14.12 -1.41
C SER A 88 5.69 -14.77 -2.60
N GLY A 89 6.99 -15.04 -2.45
CA GLY A 89 7.84 -15.54 -3.55
C GLY A 89 8.37 -14.44 -4.47
N LYS A 90 9.01 -14.84 -5.58
CA LYS A 90 9.56 -13.91 -6.58
C LYS A 90 8.50 -13.52 -7.61
N PRO A 91 8.50 -12.28 -8.13
CA PRO A 91 7.66 -11.92 -9.27
C PRO A 91 8.03 -12.71 -10.52
N ASP A 92 7.08 -12.80 -11.46
CA ASP A 92 7.30 -13.41 -12.76
C ASP A 92 8.37 -12.64 -13.58
N PRO A 93 9.22 -13.32 -14.37
CA PRO A 93 10.26 -12.65 -15.17
C PRO A 93 9.71 -11.61 -16.15
N LYS A 94 8.51 -11.80 -16.73
CA LYS A 94 7.86 -10.83 -17.61
C LYS A 94 7.38 -9.61 -16.84
N LEU A 95 6.82 -9.80 -15.65
CA LEU A 95 6.45 -8.68 -14.76
C LEU A 95 7.70 -7.87 -14.37
N THR A 96 8.78 -8.57 -14.01
CA THR A 96 10.08 -7.96 -13.67
C THR A 96 10.63 -7.14 -14.85
N ALA A 97 10.59 -7.69 -16.07
CA ALA A 97 11.02 -6.98 -17.28
C ALA A 97 10.11 -5.78 -17.63
N GLN A 98 8.80 -5.84 -17.31
CA GLN A 98 7.90 -4.70 -17.46
C GLN A 98 8.23 -3.58 -16.47
N LEU A 99 8.46 -3.91 -15.19
CA LEU A 99 8.88 -2.93 -14.17
C LEU A 99 10.21 -2.24 -14.55
N GLU A 100 11.21 -3.02 -14.98
CA GLU A 100 12.51 -2.54 -15.49
C GLU A 100 12.36 -1.61 -16.71
N SER A 101 11.49 -1.96 -17.66
CA SER A 101 11.21 -1.14 -18.85
C SER A 101 10.48 0.16 -18.49
N THR A 102 9.54 0.11 -17.55
CA THR A 102 8.83 1.29 -17.05
C THR A 102 9.79 2.22 -16.30
N ALA A 103 10.66 1.71 -15.43
CA ALA A 103 11.68 2.52 -14.77
C ALA A 103 12.55 3.28 -15.80
N LYS A 104 13.05 2.59 -16.82
CA LYS A 104 13.86 3.20 -17.89
C LYS A 104 13.08 4.21 -18.73
N LYS A 105 11.78 4.00 -18.98
CA LYS A 105 10.90 4.96 -19.67
C LYS A 105 10.86 6.31 -18.94
N PHE A 106 10.93 6.32 -17.61
CA PHE A 106 10.90 7.54 -16.78
C PHE A 106 12.28 8.05 -16.35
N GLY A 107 13.36 7.57 -17.01
CA GLY A 107 14.71 8.12 -16.87
C GLY A 107 15.59 7.49 -15.78
N PHE A 108 15.11 6.44 -15.11
CA PHE A 108 15.91 5.68 -14.15
C PHE A 108 16.86 4.71 -14.87
N ALA A 109 18.02 4.44 -14.28
CA ALA A 109 19.02 3.53 -14.85
C ALA A 109 18.54 2.06 -14.85
N SER A 110 17.72 1.69 -13.86
CA SER A 110 17.13 0.37 -13.66
C SER A 110 15.96 0.45 -12.67
N LEU A 111 15.27 -0.67 -12.45
CA LEU A 111 14.30 -0.83 -11.37
C LEU A 111 14.94 -0.66 -9.99
N ASP A 112 16.19 -1.09 -9.79
CA ASP A 112 16.92 -0.92 -8.52
C ASP A 112 17.29 0.54 -8.24
N ASP A 113 17.55 1.34 -9.29
CA ASP A 113 17.75 2.79 -9.20
C ASP A 113 16.44 3.50 -8.83
N TYR A 114 15.33 3.14 -9.50
CA TYR A 114 13.98 3.59 -9.12
C TYR A 114 13.63 3.25 -7.67
N ASN A 115 13.85 2.01 -7.24
CA ASN A 115 13.63 1.56 -5.86
C ASN A 115 14.49 2.36 -4.87
N THR A 116 15.78 2.54 -5.15
CA THR A 116 16.69 3.34 -4.30
C THR A 116 16.17 4.77 -4.14
N VAL A 117 15.67 5.39 -5.20
CA VAL A 117 15.05 6.73 -5.15
C VAL A 117 13.77 6.73 -4.31
N VAL A 118 12.87 5.76 -4.51
CA VAL A 118 11.62 5.63 -3.74
C VAL A 118 11.90 5.42 -2.24
N ASP A 119 12.86 4.57 -1.88
CA ASP A 119 13.25 4.33 -0.49
C ASP A 119 13.78 5.61 0.18
N ASN A 120 14.56 6.42 -0.55
CA ASN A 120 15.08 7.70 -0.06
C ASN A 120 13.98 8.74 0.13
N ILE A 121 13.00 8.80 -0.78
CA ILE A 121 11.82 9.66 -0.63
C ILE A 121 10.97 9.19 0.56
N GLY A 122 10.71 7.89 0.68
CA GLY A 122 9.93 7.29 1.76
C GLY A 122 10.54 7.51 3.15
N MET A 123 11.86 7.36 3.28
CA MET A 123 12.58 7.70 4.52
C MET A 123 12.31 9.13 4.99
N VAL A 124 12.37 10.10 4.06
CA VAL A 124 12.13 11.50 4.39
C VAL A 124 10.65 11.75 4.70
N MET A 125 9.74 11.20 3.89
CA MET A 125 8.30 11.35 4.07
C MET A 125 7.79 10.81 5.41
N ALA A 126 8.39 9.73 5.93
CA ALA A 126 8.04 9.16 7.24
C ALA A 126 8.26 10.14 8.42
N GLY A 127 9.07 11.18 8.23
CA GLY A 127 9.29 12.26 9.20
C GLY A 127 8.63 13.60 8.83
N VAL A 128 7.81 13.67 7.77
CA VAL A 128 7.06 14.88 7.39
C VAL A 128 5.66 14.85 8.00
N ASP A 129 5.33 15.88 8.76
CA ASP A 129 3.96 16.11 9.25
C ASP A 129 3.02 16.45 8.09
N SER A 130 1.95 15.67 7.95
CA SER A 130 0.97 15.76 6.87
C SER A 130 0.18 17.08 6.87
N THR A 131 0.03 17.70 8.04
CA THR A 131 -0.75 18.93 8.23
C THR A 131 0.08 20.18 7.93
N SER A 132 1.23 20.36 8.59
CA SER A 132 2.09 21.55 8.40
C SER A 132 3.04 21.46 7.20
N LYS A 133 3.16 20.28 6.58
CA LYS A 133 4.08 19.98 5.46
C LYS A 133 5.55 20.21 5.84
N LYS A 134 5.93 19.97 7.10
CA LYS A 134 7.29 20.16 7.61
C LYS A 134 7.91 18.84 8.05
N TYR A 135 9.20 18.68 7.79
CA TYR A 135 9.96 17.61 8.42
C TYR A 135 10.12 17.90 9.92
N VAL A 136 9.58 17.00 10.74
CA VAL A 136 9.55 17.08 12.21
C VAL A 136 10.18 15.85 12.88
N GLY A 137 10.52 14.83 12.09
CA GLY A 137 11.04 13.55 12.58
C GLY A 137 9.95 12.51 12.83
N ASN A 138 10.27 11.23 12.64
CA ASN A 138 9.31 10.13 12.68
C ASN A 138 8.67 10.02 14.09
N ALA A 139 9.48 10.21 15.13
CA ALA A 139 9.01 10.24 16.52
C ALA A 139 8.12 11.44 16.88
N ALA A 140 8.00 12.45 16.01
CA ALA A 140 7.02 13.54 16.13
C ALA A 140 5.74 13.24 15.32
N VAL A 141 5.88 12.75 14.08
CA VAL A 141 4.75 12.27 13.26
C VAL A 141 3.94 11.21 14.00
N ALA A 142 4.59 10.21 14.60
CA ALA A 142 3.93 9.17 15.37
C ALA A 142 3.15 9.71 16.59
N LYS A 143 3.59 10.83 17.19
CA LYS A 143 2.88 11.48 18.32
C LYS A 143 1.65 12.26 17.86
N ALA A 144 1.68 12.87 16.67
CA ALA A 144 0.50 13.46 16.05
C ALA A 144 -0.55 12.38 15.72
N GLN A 145 -0.12 11.29 15.09
CA GLN A 145 -0.98 10.14 14.78
C GLN A 145 -1.56 9.48 16.05
N ILE A 146 -0.82 9.41 17.15
CA ILE A 146 -1.37 8.98 18.46
C ILE A 146 -2.53 9.87 18.91
N ALA A 147 -2.42 11.20 18.75
CA ALA A 147 -3.49 12.12 19.14
C ALA A 147 -4.73 11.98 18.25
N GLU A 148 -4.54 11.78 16.93
CA GLU A 148 -5.62 11.51 15.97
C GLU A 148 -6.33 10.19 16.27
N VAL A 149 -5.56 9.10 16.47
CA VAL A 149 -6.07 7.77 16.85
C VAL A 149 -6.76 7.80 18.21
N GLN A 150 -6.32 8.63 19.17
CA GLN A 150 -7.06 8.86 20.42
C GLN A 150 -8.39 9.58 20.18
N ALA A 151 -8.40 10.62 19.33
CA ALA A 151 -9.56 11.45 19.05
C ALA A 151 -10.65 10.76 18.21
N ASP A 152 -10.32 9.84 17.29
CA ASP A 152 -11.33 9.24 16.41
C ASP A 152 -12.31 8.33 17.18
N LYS A 153 -13.59 8.70 17.14
CA LYS A 153 -14.69 7.97 17.80
C LYS A 153 -15.25 6.84 16.94
N LYS A 154 -14.77 6.63 15.71
CA LYS A 154 -15.23 5.61 14.77
C LYS A 154 -14.42 4.32 14.81
N MET A 155 -13.13 4.37 15.17
CA MET A 155 -12.30 3.17 15.33
C MET A 155 -12.88 2.21 16.38
N SER A 156 -12.82 0.90 16.11
CA SER A 156 -13.16 -0.08 17.15
C SER A 156 -12.13 -0.06 18.29
N ALA A 157 -12.53 -0.45 19.50
CA ALA A 157 -11.64 -0.50 20.64
C ALA A 157 -10.41 -1.42 20.43
N LYS A 158 -10.56 -2.48 19.62
CA LYS A 158 -9.46 -3.37 19.25
C LYS A 158 -8.46 -2.67 18.32
N ASP A 159 -8.97 -2.09 17.23
CA ASP A 159 -8.13 -1.54 16.17
C ASP A 159 -7.46 -0.23 16.64
N LYS A 160 -8.17 0.57 17.45
CA LYS A 160 -7.58 1.70 18.19
C LYS A 160 -6.46 1.24 19.13
N LYS A 161 -6.64 0.15 19.89
CA LYS A 161 -5.57 -0.36 20.76
C LYS A 161 -4.35 -0.79 19.95
N GLN A 162 -4.54 -1.56 18.88
CA GLN A 162 -3.45 -2.01 18.01
C GLN A 162 -2.68 -0.81 17.44
N ALA A 163 -3.37 0.14 16.82
CA ALA A 163 -2.74 1.35 16.28
C ALA A 163 -2.00 2.16 17.36
N LEU A 164 -2.57 2.30 18.56
CA LEU A 164 -1.87 2.97 19.67
C LEU A 164 -0.65 2.20 20.16
N ASP A 165 -0.69 0.88 20.25
CA ASP A 165 0.47 0.07 20.66
C ASP A 165 1.61 0.21 19.62
N ASP A 166 1.29 0.06 18.33
CA ASP A 166 2.24 0.19 17.22
C ASP A 166 2.85 1.61 17.14
N LEU A 167 2.03 2.65 17.20
CA LEU A 167 2.52 4.04 17.18
C LEU A 167 3.30 4.40 18.45
N ASN A 168 2.98 3.83 19.62
CA ASN A 168 3.78 3.99 20.83
C ASN A 168 5.12 3.22 20.80
N GLN A 169 5.29 2.26 19.88
CA GLN A 169 6.58 1.68 19.55
C GLN A 169 7.33 2.58 18.57
N ALA A 170 6.69 3.03 17.50
CA ALA A 170 7.28 3.96 16.52
C ALA A 170 7.78 5.27 17.15
N ALA A 171 6.99 5.87 18.04
CA ALA A 171 7.34 7.11 18.77
C ALA A 171 8.51 6.97 19.77
N LYS A 172 9.05 5.75 19.96
CA LYS A 172 10.24 5.42 20.78
C LYS A 172 11.41 4.91 19.95
N ALA A 173 11.20 4.59 18.67
CA ALA A 173 12.28 4.24 17.77
C ALA A 173 13.16 5.48 17.54
N PRO A 174 14.49 5.34 17.43
CA PRO A 174 15.34 6.44 16.98
C PRO A 174 15.04 6.72 15.50
N ASP A 175 14.87 7.99 15.16
CA ASP A 175 14.74 8.43 13.77
C ASP A 175 16.00 8.03 12.97
N PRO A 176 15.86 7.63 11.68
CA PRO A 176 17.02 7.41 10.83
C PRO A 176 17.79 8.71 10.63
N THR A 177 19.12 8.65 10.69
CA THR A 177 19.96 9.83 10.41
C THR A 177 19.90 10.16 8.93
N ILE A 178 19.27 11.28 8.56
CA ILE A 178 19.29 11.79 7.18
C ILE A 178 20.64 12.46 6.93
N ASP A 179 21.48 11.80 6.13
CA ASP A 179 22.79 12.30 5.71
C ASP A 179 22.62 13.36 4.62
N ASN A 180 21.82 13.03 3.59
CA ASN A 180 21.55 13.89 2.44
C ASN A 180 20.47 14.93 2.75
N LYS A 181 20.78 15.92 3.59
CA LYS A 181 19.80 16.86 4.15
C LYS A 181 18.99 17.64 3.11
N GLY A 182 19.55 17.91 1.93
CA GLY A 182 18.82 18.54 0.81
C GLY A 182 17.63 17.72 0.27
N ASN A 183 17.59 16.40 0.55
CA ASN A 183 16.43 15.56 0.24
C ASN A 183 15.18 16.03 0.99
N ILE A 184 15.34 16.64 2.18
CA ILE A 184 14.22 17.15 2.99
C ILE A 184 13.48 18.24 2.21
N ASP A 185 14.20 19.25 1.71
CA ASP A 185 13.59 20.36 0.96
C ASP A 185 12.95 19.88 -0.34
N LEU A 186 13.60 18.96 -1.07
CA LEU A 186 13.09 18.39 -2.33
C LEU A 186 11.78 17.59 -2.13
N VAL A 187 11.70 16.79 -1.06
CA VAL A 187 10.52 15.98 -0.74
C VAL A 187 9.39 16.84 -0.19
N VAL A 188 9.68 17.79 0.72
CA VAL A 188 8.69 18.75 1.24
C VAL A 188 8.09 19.60 0.11
N LYS A 189 8.94 20.14 -0.79
CA LYS A 189 8.54 20.88 -2.01
C LYS A 189 7.57 20.11 -2.91
N ASN A 190 7.59 18.78 -2.88
CA ASN A 190 6.76 17.91 -3.72
C ASN A 190 5.76 17.06 -2.92
N TYR A 191 5.58 17.31 -1.62
CA TYR A 191 4.86 16.40 -0.71
C TYR A 191 3.47 16.03 -1.22
N ASP A 192 2.64 16.99 -1.65
CA ASP A 192 1.27 16.73 -2.09
C ASP A 192 1.17 15.94 -3.41
N LYS A 193 2.27 15.84 -4.17
CA LYS A 193 2.37 14.94 -5.34
C LYS A 193 2.85 13.54 -4.94
N LEU A 194 3.69 13.44 -3.91
CA LEU A 194 4.31 12.19 -3.45
C LEU A 194 3.44 11.43 -2.44
N ALA A 195 2.66 12.13 -1.62
CA ALA A 195 1.74 11.57 -0.64
C ALA A 195 0.80 10.48 -1.19
N PRO A 196 0.06 10.66 -2.32
CA PRO A 196 -0.79 9.59 -2.86
C PRO A 196 -0.02 8.41 -3.47
N ILE A 197 1.29 8.56 -3.75
CA ILE A 197 2.14 7.54 -4.39
C ILE A 197 2.84 6.69 -3.33
N ILE A 198 3.39 7.32 -2.29
CA ILE A 198 4.32 6.73 -1.32
C ILE A 198 3.76 6.73 0.11
N GLY A 199 2.82 7.63 0.43
CA GLY A 199 2.32 7.87 1.80
C GLY A 199 1.40 6.79 2.38
N GLY A 200 1.18 5.67 1.69
CA GLY A 200 0.42 4.51 2.18
C GLY A 200 -1.10 4.60 2.04
N ASP A 201 -1.69 5.81 2.06
CA ASP A 201 -3.14 6.02 1.94
C ASP A 201 -3.67 5.86 0.50
N GLN A 202 -3.71 4.61 0.04
CA GLN A 202 -4.43 4.18 -1.15
C GLN A 202 -5.94 4.05 -0.81
N ASN A 203 -6.64 5.19 -0.99
CA ASN A 203 -8.07 5.45 -0.73
C ASN A 203 -9.06 4.38 -1.26
#